data_AF-A0A7K4NS33-F1
#
_entry.id   AF-A0A7K4NS33-F1
#
_cell.length_a   1.000
_cell.length_b   1.000
_cell.length_c   1.000
_cell.angle_alpha   90.00
_cell.angle_beta   90.00
_cell.angle_gamma   90.00
#
_symmetry.space_group_name_H-M   'P 1'
#
loop_
_entity.id
_entity.type
_entity.pdbx_description
1 polymer ?
#
loop_
_entity_poly.entity_id
_entity_poly.type
_entity_poly.pdbx_seq_one_letter_code
_entity_poly.pdbx_strand_id
1 'polypeptide(L)'
;MKRILDGMQKTMMAVKPPRYTALEGLQKAETANPFKILIGTVLSARTKDENTTKAVTGLFKVYNTPQKLAKAKVKDVEKIIKSVGFYHVKSRRIIEVANIILTKYHGKVPADIDKLVEIPGVGRKTANCVLVYAFEEPAIPVDTHVHRISNRLGLVDTKTPEETEMELRKKVPKKYWLPINNTFVMYGQNICKPISPMCNVCKIRKNCNYFKTKNAS
;
A
#
# COMPACT_ATOMS: atom_id res chain seq x y z
N MET A 1 -14.72 11.43 8.85
CA MET A 1 -14.04 10.22 8.32
C MET A 1 -14.95 8.98 8.28
N LYS A 2 -15.58 8.54 9.39
CA LYS A 2 -16.48 7.36 9.42
C LYS A 2 -17.44 7.26 8.22
N ARG A 3 -18.25 8.30 8.00
CA ARG A 3 -19.20 8.39 6.88
C ARG A 3 -18.55 8.19 5.49
N ILE A 4 -17.30 8.64 5.32
CA ILE A 4 -16.56 8.49 4.06
C ILE A 4 -16.18 7.02 3.87
N LEU A 5 -15.54 6.40 4.87
CA LEU A 5 -15.11 5.00 4.81
C LEU A 5 -16.32 4.07 4.63
N ASP A 6 -17.35 4.22 5.45
CA ASP A 6 -18.58 3.43 5.37
C ASP A 6 -19.27 3.61 4.01
N GLY A 7 -19.31 4.84 3.50
CA GLY A 7 -19.90 5.15 2.20
C GLY A 7 -19.11 4.56 1.03
N MET A 8 -17.77 4.54 1.11
CA MET A 8 -16.91 3.88 0.13
C MET A 8 -17.16 2.37 0.12
N GLN A 9 -17.18 1.73 1.29
CA GLN A 9 -17.47 0.30 1.42
C GLN A 9 -18.84 -0.05 0.85
N LYS A 10 -19.89 0.66 1.27
CA LYS A 10 -21.26 0.49 0.75
C LYS A 10 -21.37 0.70 -0.76
N THR A 11 -20.54 1.56 -1.34
CA THR A 11 -20.51 1.80 -2.79
C THR A 11 -19.86 0.61 -3.50
N MET A 12 -18.68 0.17 -3.04
CA MET A 12 -17.97 -0.96 -3.65
C MET A 12 -18.82 -2.23 -3.61
N MET A 13 -19.45 -2.55 -2.47
CA MET A 13 -20.33 -3.71 -2.37
C MET A 13 -21.54 -3.66 -3.31
N ALA A 14 -22.04 -2.47 -3.67
CA ALA A 14 -23.19 -2.32 -4.55
C ALA A 14 -22.83 -2.41 -6.04
N VAL A 15 -21.59 -2.09 -6.42
CA VAL A 15 -21.15 -2.08 -7.83
C VAL A 15 -20.50 -3.41 -8.19
N LYS A 16 -19.46 -3.77 -7.44
CA LYS A 16 -18.70 -5.01 -7.56
C LYS A 16 -17.85 -5.16 -6.31
N PRO A 17 -18.04 -6.23 -5.53
CA PRO A 17 -17.22 -6.49 -4.35
C PRO A 17 -15.73 -6.34 -4.69
N PRO A 18 -14.98 -5.51 -3.93
CA PRO A 18 -13.59 -5.26 -4.24
C PRO A 18 -12.77 -6.53 -3.97
N ARG A 19 -11.77 -6.78 -4.82
CA ARG A 19 -10.74 -7.77 -4.50
C ARG A 19 -9.80 -7.18 -3.46
N TYR A 20 -9.23 -8.03 -2.62
CA TYR A 20 -8.19 -7.62 -1.69
C TYR A 20 -7.00 -7.04 -2.44
N THR A 21 -6.40 -6.00 -1.86
CA THR A 21 -5.09 -5.50 -2.31
C THR A 21 -4.04 -6.57 -2.05
N ALA A 22 -2.91 -6.52 -2.76
CA ALA A 22 -1.85 -7.51 -2.56
C ALA A 22 -1.33 -7.51 -1.11
N LEU A 23 -1.28 -6.34 -0.46
CA LEU A 23 -0.80 -6.21 0.92
C LEU A 23 -1.83 -6.72 1.93
N GLU A 24 -3.13 -6.45 1.74
CA GLU A 24 -4.16 -7.02 2.62
C GLU A 24 -4.22 -8.56 2.47
N GLY A 25 -4.13 -9.06 1.23
CA GLY A 25 -4.07 -10.50 0.97
C GLY A 25 -2.84 -11.14 1.62
N LEU A 26 -1.68 -10.49 1.51
CA LEU A 26 -0.44 -10.97 2.11
C LEU A 26 -0.48 -10.93 3.64
N GLN A 27 -1.01 -9.86 4.24
CA GLN A 27 -1.20 -9.74 5.68
C GLN A 27 -2.01 -10.92 6.23
N LYS A 28 -3.12 -11.27 5.58
CA LYS A 28 -3.97 -12.40 5.99
C LYS A 28 -3.27 -13.74 5.78
N ALA A 29 -2.64 -13.95 4.61
CA ALA A 29 -2.02 -15.23 4.27
C ALA A 29 -0.76 -15.54 5.09
N GLU A 30 -0.07 -14.50 5.57
CA GLU A 30 1.23 -14.61 6.24
C GLU A 30 1.19 -14.15 7.70
N THR A 31 0.00 -14.05 8.29
CA THR A 31 -0.22 -13.67 9.69
C THR A 31 0.55 -12.41 10.06
N ALA A 32 0.45 -11.38 9.21
CA ALA A 32 1.12 -10.10 9.35
C ALA A 32 2.66 -10.17 9.51
N ASN A 33 3.33 -11.22 9.03
CA ASN A 33 4.77 -11.38 9.18
C ASN A 33 5.55 -10.15 8.64
N PRO A 34 6.28 -9.41 9.49
CA PRO A 34 6.89 -8.13 9.10
C PRO A 34 7.89 -8.20 7.95
N PHE A 35 8.70 -9.27 7.89
CA PHE A 35 9.64 -9.45 6.80
C PHE A 35 8.92 -9.67 5.48
N LYS A 36 7.90 -10.52 5.47
CA LYS A 36 7.12 -10.80 4.25
C LYS A 36 6.35 -9.56 3.79
N ILE A 37 5.76 -8.80 4.70
CA ILE A 37 5.11 -7.52 4.38
C ILE A 37 6.09 -6.49 3.81
N LEU A 38 7.28 -6.36 4.39
CA LEU A 38 8.32 -5.47 3.87
C LEU A 38 8.70 -5.82 2.44
N ILE A 39 9.05 -7.09 2.18
CA ILE A 39 9.40 -7.56 0.83
C ILE A 39 8.22 -7.41 -0.13
N GLY A 40 7.01 -7.78 0.29
CA GLY A 40 5.80 -7.63 -0.52
C GLY A 40 5.50 -6.17 -0.89
N THR A 41 5.75 -5.24 0.02
CA THR A 41 5.57 -3.80 -0.23
C THR A 41 6.59 -3.26 -1.24
N VAL A 42 7.85 -3.69 -1.15
CA VAL A 42 8.87 -3.35 -2.15
C VAL A 42 8.48 -3.89 -3.53
N LEU A 43 7.96 -5.12 -3.59
CA LEU A 43 7.51 -5.73 -4.84
C LEU A 43 6.25 -5.06 -5.42
N SER A 44 5.32 -4.57 -4.58
CA SER A 44 4.07 -3.96 -5.03
C SER A 44 4.24 -2.60 -5.69
N ALA A 45 5.36 -1.91 -5.44
CA ALA A 45 5.62 -0.59 -6.01
C ALA A 45 5.54 -0.61 -7.54
N ARG A 46 4.61 0.16 -8.13
CA ARG A 46 4.36 0.20 -9.59
C ARG A 46 4.10 -1.20 -10.19
N THR A 47 3.37 -2.05 -9.49
CA THR A 47 2.99 -3.39 -9.97
C THR A 47 1.54 -3.66 -9.59
N LYS A 48 0.78 -4.30 -10.50
CA LYS A 48 -0.61 -4.68 -10.23
C LYS A 48 -0.69 -5.66 -9.06
N ASP A 49 -1.78 -5.61 -8.32
CA ASP A 49 -1.96 -6.45 -7.13
C ASP A 49 -1.87 -7.94 -7.49
N GLU A 50 -2.49 -8.40 -8.59
CA GLU A 50 -2.45 -9.81 -8.99
C GLU A 50 -1.03 -10.32 -9.29
N ASN A 51 -0.22 -9.48 -9.95
CA ASN A 51 1.16 -9.80 -10.27
C ASN A 51 2.06 -9.80 -9.03
N THR A 52 1.77 -8.91 -8.08
CA THR A 52 2.45 -8.85 -6.78
C THR A 52 2.13 -10.11 -5.98
N THR A 53 0.85 -10.47 -5.85
CA THR A 53 0.38 -11.68 -5.15
C THR A 53 1.01 -12.94 -5.73
N LYS A 54 1.03 -13.08 -7.07
CA LYS A 54 1.72 -14.20 -7.74
C LYS A 54 3.21 -14.28 -7.37
N ALA A 55 3.90 -13.15 -7.40
CA ALA A 55 5.33 -13.10 -7.11
C ALA A 55 5.66 -13.39 -5.64
N VAL A 56 4.95 -12.78 -4.68
CA VAL A 56 5.20 -13.03 -3.24
C VAL A 56 4.88 -14.48 -2.87
N THR A 57 3.82 -15.05 -3.44
CA THR A 57 3.45 -16.45 -3.22
C THR A 57 4.53 -17.39 -3.75
N GLY A 58 5.04 -17.14 -4.97
CA GLY A 58 6.16 -17.92 -5.53
C GLY A 58 7.45 -17.73 -4.72
N LEU A 59 7.76 -16.50 -4.34
CA LEU A 59 8.99 -16.16 -3.62
C LEU A 59 9.01 -16.82 -2.25
N PHE A 60 7.95 -16.70 -1.46
CA PHE A 60 7.91 -17.23 -0.10
C PHE A 60 7.73 -18.75 -0.03
N LYS A 61 7.45 -19.45 -1.13
CA LYS A 61 7.62 -20.91 -1.17
C LYS A 61 9.08 -21.34 -1.03
N VAL A 62 10.01 -20.50 -1.49
CA VAL A 62 11.45 -20.82 -1.52
C VAL A 62 12.22 -20.00 -0.48
N TYR A 63 11.98 -18.69 -0.44
CA TYR A 63 12.73 -17.70 0.34
C TYR A 63 11.86 -17.04 1.41
N ASN A 64 11.29 -17.83 2.33
CA ASN A 64 10.36 -17.36 3.37
C ASN A 64 10.99 -16.62 4.56
N THR A 65 12.33 -16.57 4.65
CA THR A 65 13.03 -15.92 5.76
C THR A 65 14.11 -14.97 5.25
N PRO A 66 14.52 -13.97 6.04
CA PRO A 66 15.64 -13.10 5.69
C PRO A 66 16.90 -13.90 5.34
N GLN A 67 17.21 -14.95 6.12
CA GLN A 67 18.38 -15.82 5.93
C GLN A 67 18.38 -16.50 4.56
N LYS A 68 17.24 -17.03 4.13
CA LYS A 68 17.12 -17.69 2.83
C LYS A 68 17.21 -16.68 1.68
N LEU A 69 16.52 -15.54 1.79
CA LEU A 69 16.50 -14.54 0.71
C LEU A 69 17.86 -13.85 0.57
N ALA A 70 18.56 -13.57 1.67
CA ALA A 70 19.89 -12.95 1.67
C ALA A 70 20.94 -13.81 0.93
N LYS A 71 20.82 -15.13 0.99
CA LYS A 71 21.69 -16.10 0.30
C LYS A 71 21.26 -16.42 -1.13
N ALA A 72 20.15 -15.86 -1.60
CA ALA A 72 19.59 -16.19 -2.90
C ALA A 72 20.45 -15.68 -4.05
N LYS A 73 20.55 -16.46 -5.13
CA LYS A 73 21.12 -15.97 -6.39
C LYS A 73 20.12 -15.05 -7.07
N VAL A 74 20.58 -13.86 -7.50
CA VAL A 74 19.73 -12.85 -8.16
C VAL A 74 18.92 -13.45 -9.30
N LYS A 75 19.54 -14.25 -10.18
CA LYS A 75 18.87 -14.89 -11.33
C LYS A 75 17.72 -15.82 -10.93
N ASP A 76 17.79 -16.48 -9.78
CA ASP A 76 16.73 -17.38 -9.33
C ASP A 76 15.55 -16.61 -8.75
N VAL A 77 15.85 -15.53 -8.02
CA VAL A 77 14.82 -14.57 -7.58
C VAL A 77 14.12 -13.95 -8.79
N GLU A 78 14.86 -13.47 -9.79
CA GLU A 78 14.32 -12.87 -11.01
C GLU A 78 13.33 -13.79 -11.74
N LYS A 79 13.64 -15.08 -11.87
CA LYS A 79 12.72 -16.07 -12.47
C LYS A 79 11.40 -16.14 -11.73
N ILE A 80 11.43 -16.12 -10.39
CA ILE A 80 10.24 -16.24 -9.55
C ILE A 80 9.40 -14.96 -9.61
N ILE A 81 10.04 -13.78 -9.56
CA ILE A 81 9.34 -12.49 -9.48
C ILE A 81 9.14 -11.82 -10.85
N LYS A 82 9.33 -12.53 -11.96
CA LYS A 82 9.27 -11.98 -13.33
C LYS A 82 7.94 -11.30 -13.68
N SER A 83 6.85 -11.62 -12.98
CA SER A 83 5.54 -10.95 -13.15
C SER A 83 5.52 -9.50 -12.65
N VAL A 84 6.48 -9.11 -11.82
CA VAL A 84 6.57 -7.79 -11.20
C VAL A 84 7.27 -6.80 -12.15
N GLY A 85 6.78 -5.57 -12.22
CA GLY A 85 7.45 -4.51 -12.98
C GLY A 85 8.81 -4.18 -12.38
N PHE A 86 9.83 -3.95 -13.22
CA PHE A 86 11.22 -3.70 -12.81
C PHE A 86 11.85 -4.84 -12.00
N TYR A 87 11.50 -6.10 -12.30
CA TYR A 87 11.95 -7.27 -11.53
C TYR A 87 13.47 -7.40 -11.42
N HIS A 88 14.24 -6.99 -12.43
CA HIS A 88 15.72 -6.99 -12.37
C HIS A 88 16.25 -6.08 -11.25
N VAL A 89 15.67 -4.89 -11.08
CA VAL A 89 16.09 -3.97 -10.01
C VAL A 89 15.58 -4.48 -8.67
N LYS A 90 14.33 -4.94 -8.63
CA LYS A 90 13.69 -5.42 -7.41
C LYS A 90 14.31 -6.69 -6.85
N SER A 91 14.78 -7.61 -7.69
CA SER A 91 15.42 -8.86 -7.25
C SER A 91 16.67 -8.56 -6.41
N ARG A 92 17.55 -7.68 -6.91
CA ARG A 92 18.73 -7.20 -6.17
C ARG A 92 18.32 -6.46 -4.90
N ARG A 93 17.32 -5.58 -5.01
CA ARG A 93 16.84 -4.78 -3.89
C ARG A 93 16.27 -5.62 -2.74
N ILE A 94 15.47 -6.66 -3.01
CA ILE A 94 14.91 -7.49 -1.93
C ILE A 94 15.96 -8.37 -1.26
N ILE A 95 17.01 -8.78 -1.99
CA ILE A 95 18.17 -9.49 -1.42
C ILE A 95 18.97 -8.53 -0.53
N GLU A 96 19.22 -7.30 -0.98
CA GLU A 96 19.87 -6.24 -0.20
C GLU A 96 19.09 -5.94 1.10
N VAL A 97 17.77 -5.76 1.01
CA VAL A 97 16.89 -5.58 2.17
C VAL A 97 17.02 -6.77 3.14
N ALA A 98 16.98 -8.01 2.64
CA ALA A 98 17.12 -9.18 3.48
C ALA A 98 18.47 -9.24 4.21
N ASN A 99 19.56 -8.86 3.54
CA ASN A 99 20.89 -8.76 4.15
C ASN A 99 20.90 -7.70 5.27
N ILE A 100 20.35 -6.51 5.04
CA ILE A 100 20.28 -5.44 6.05
C ILE A 100 19.44 -5.86 7.26
N ILE A 101 18.30 -6.51 7.03
CA ILE A 101 17.46 -7.04 8.13
C ILE A 101 18.26 -8.04 8.98
N LEU A 102 19.08 -8.90 8.38
CA LEU A 102 19.91 -9.84 9.12
C LEU A 102 21.04 -9.17 9.90
N THR A 103 21.82 -8.31 9.23
CA THR A 103 23.08 -7.80 9.78
C THR A 103 22.87 -6.63 10.74
N LYS A 104 22.01 -5.66 10.38
CA LYS A 104 21.77 -4.45 11.16
C LYS A 104 20.65 -4.63 12.19
N TYR A 105 19.63 -5.42 11.85
CA TYR A 105 18.43 -5.58 12.68
C TYR A 105 18.25 -6.99 13.25
N HIS A 106 19.31 -7.82 13.22
CA HIS A 106 19.35 -9.16 13.82
C HIS A 106 18.17 -10.07 13.42
N GLY A 107 17.76 -9.98 12.15
CA GLY A 107 16.68 -10.78 11.56
C GLY A 107 15.26 -10.27 11.86
N LYS A 108 15.10 -9.15 12.58
CA LYS A 108 13.80 -8.58 12.93
C LYS A 108 13.57 -7.26 12.20
N VAL A 109 12.43 -7.10 11.53
CA VAL A 109 12.07 -5.81 10.92
C VAL A 109 11.74 -4.81 12.04
N PRO A 110 12.29 -3.59 12.03
CA PRO A 110 11.96 -2.58 13.04
C PRO A 110 10.53 -2.05 12.84
N ALA A 111 9.80 -1.88 13.94
CA ALA A 111 8.50 -1.21 13.99
C ALA A 111 8.66 0.31 14.18
N ASP A 112 9.53 0.94 13.39
CA ASP A 112 9.92 2.34 13.56
C ASP A 112 10.13 2.97 12.19
N ILE A 113 9.47 4.11 11.93
CA ILE A 113 9.48 4.74 10.61
C ILE A 113 10.87 5.22 10.22
N ASP A 114 11.63 5.78 11.15
CA ASP A 114 12.94 6.38 10.89
C ASP A 114 13.95 5.28 10.56
N LYS A 115 13.91 4.17 11.31
CA LYS A 115 14.73 2.97 11.00
C LYS A 115 14.33 2.30 9.70
N LEU A 116 13.04 2.29 9.37
CA LEU A 116 12.55 1.68 8.13
C LEU A 116 13.02 2.49 6.91
N VAL A 117 12.97 3.82 6.94
CA VAL A 117 13.36 4.65 5.79
C VAL A 117 14.87 4.67 5.52
N GLU A 118 15.69 4.27 6.51
CA GLU A 118 17.12 4.03 6.30
C GLU A 118 17.41 2.81 5.40
N ILE A 119 16.44 1.90 5.23
CA ILE A 119 16.62 0.73 4.37
C ILE A 119 16.53 1.19 2.90
N PRO A 120 17.54 0.93 2.06
CA PRO A 120 17.51 1.30 0.65
C PRO A 120 16.22 0.82 -0.03
N GLY A 121 15.52 1.73 -0.72
CA GLY A 121 14.25 1.42 -1.41
C GLY A 121 13.01 1.44 -0.55
N VAL A 122 13.15 1.66 0.76
CA VAL A 122 12.03 1.90 1.66
C VAL A 122 11.86 3.40 1.80
N GLY A 123 10.97 3.96 0.98
CA GLY A 123 10.51 5.34 1.19
C GLY A 123 9.45 5.41 2.29
N ARG A 124 9.06 6.63 2.67
CA ARG A 124 8.07 6.89 3.73
C ARG A 124 6.75 6.12 3.54
N LYS A 125 6.23 6.04 2.31
CA LYS A 125 5.04 5.22 2.00
C LYS A 125 5.27 3.74 2.32
N THR A 126 6.40 3.17 1.90
CA THR A 126 6.74 1.76 2.15
C THR A 126 6.85 1.49 3.65
N ALA A 127 7.54 2.38 4.38
CA ALA A 127 7.65 2.29 5.83
C ALA A 127 6.26 2.33 6.52
N ASN A 128 5.41 3.29 6.13
CA ASN A 128 4.04 3.38 6.64
C ASN A 128 3.21 2.11 6.32
N CYS A 129 3.38 1.51 5.13
CA CYS A 129 2.73 0.24 4.82
C CYS A 129 3.20 -0.88 5.75
N VAL A 130 4.49 -0.97 6.06
CA VAL A 130 5.01 -1.96 7.01
C VAL A 130 4.38 -1.74 8.39
N LEU A 131 4.35 -0.50 8.89
CA LEU A 131 3.73 -0.17 10.17
C LEU A 131 2.25 -0.60 10.22
N VAL A 132 1.47 -0.27 9.19
CA VAL A 132 0.03 -0.62 9.14
C VAL A 132 -0.21 -2.12 8.99
N TYR A 133 0.42 -2.77 8.00
CA TYR A 133 0.07 -4.13 7.59
C TYR A 133 0.83 -5.21 8.37
N ALA A 134 1.95 -4.90 9.00
CA ALA A 134 2.71 -5.86 9.80
C ALA A 134 2.55 -5.64 11.32
N PHE A 135 2.53 -4.39 11.76
CA PHE A 135 2.54 -4.06 13.18
C PHE A 135 1.21 -3.50 13.69
N GLU A 136 0.23 -3.30 12.79
CA GLU A 136 -1.06 -2.66 13.12
C GLU A 136 -0.91 -1.30 13.81
N GLU A 137 0.21 -0.62 13.53
CA GLU A 137 0.52 0.68 14.08
C GLU A 137 -0.16 1.80 13.28
N PRO A 138 -0.82 2.78 13.94
CA PRO A 138 -1.48 3.88 13.24
C PRO A 138 -0.49 4.70 12.40
N ALA A 139 -0.51 4.48 11.09
CA ALA A 139 0.18 5.27 10.09
C ALA A 139 -0.72 5.48 8.85
N ILE A 140 -0.39 6.48 8.02
CA ILE A 140 -1.15 6.79 6.80
C ILE A 140 -0.23 6.62 5.59
N PRO A 141 -0.18 5.41 4.99
CA PRO A 141 0.54 5.23 3.73
C PRO A 141 -0.20 6.01 2.62
N VAL A 142 0.40 7.08 2.11
CA VAL A 142 -0.17 7.87 1.01
C VAL A 142 0.46 7.45 -0.31
N ASP A 143 -0.35 6.88 -1.19
CA ASP A 143 -0.01 6.63 -2.59
C ASP A 143 -0.84 7.52 -3.52
N THR A 144 -0.78 7.26 -4.82
CA THR A 144 -1.53 8.04 -5.82
C THR A 144 -3.04 7.95 -5.65
N HIS A 145 -3.57 6.87 -5.05
CA HIS A 145 -5.00 6.73 -4.78
C HIS A 145 -5.39 7.56 -3.57
N VAL A 146 -4.68 7.40 -2.46
CA VAL A 146 -4.94 8.16 -1.24
C VAL A 146 -4.79 9.66 -1.49
N HIS A 147 -3.71 10.07 -2.16
CA HIS A 147 -3.45 11.46 -2.52
C HIS A 147 -4.56 12.05 -3.39
N ARG A 148 -4.88 11.41 -4.52
CA ARG A 148 -5.91 11.89 -5.46
C ARG A 148 -7.29 11.97 -4.81
N ILE A 149 -7.70 10.93 -4.10
CA ILE A 149 -9.05 10.85 -3.53
C ILE A 149 -9.20 11.83 -2.38
N SER A 150 -8.16 12.01 -1.54
CA SER A 150 -8.20 12.98 -0.44
C SER A 150 -8.36 14.41 -0.96
N ASN A 151 -7.63 14.79 -2.01
CA ASN A 151 -7.79 16.07 -2.69
C ASN A 151 -9.17 16.20 -3.36
N ARG A 152 -9.64 15.18 -4.10
CA ARG A 152 -10.97 15.21 -4.74
C ARG A 152 -12.13 15.36 -3.76
N LEU A 153 -12.04 14.71 -2.60
CA LEU A 153 -13.04 14.84 -1.54
C LEU A 153 -12.98 16.21 -0.84
N GLY A 154 -11.87 16.96 -0.98
CA GLY A 154 -11.65 18.20 -0.25
C GLY A 154 -11.20 17.99 1.21
N LEU A 155 -10.62 16.83 1.51
CA LEU A 155 -10.04 16.58 2.85
C LEU A 155 -8.74 17.35 3.06
N VAL A 156 -8.00 17.51 1.97
CA VAL A 156 -6.73 18.22 1.89
C VAL A 156 -6.70 19.01 0.57
N ASP A 157 -5.82 19.99 0.51
CA ASP A 157 -5.44 20.71 -0.71
C ASP A 157 -3.91 20.75 -0.74
N THR A 158 -3.32 19.78 -1.44
CA THR A 158 -1.88 19.47 -1.35
C THR A 158 -1.37 18.98 -2.69
N LYS A 159 -0.08 19.22 -2.98
CA LYS A 159 0.55 18.90 -4.27
C LYS A 159 1.33 17.59 -4.22
N THR A 160 1.80 17.20 -3.03
CA THR A 160 2.62 16.00 -2.86
C THR A 160 1.96 14.96 -1.94
N PRO A 161 2.24 13.65 -2.12
CA PRO A 161 1.81 12.60 -1.20
C PRO A 161 2.25 12.85 0.25
N GLU A 162 3.45 13.39 0.44
CA GLU A 162 4.03 13.72 1.74
C GLU A 162 3.23 14.84 2.44
N GLU A 163 2.90 15.91 1.72
CA GLU A 163 2.01 16.97 2.25
C GLU A 163 0.63 16.40 2.61
N THR A 164 0.05 15.56 1.75
CA THR A 164 -1.22 14.89 2.04
C THR A 164 -1.14 14.06 3.31
N GLU A 165 -0.06 13.30 3.51
CA GLU A 165 0.14 12.50 4.71
C GLU A 165 0.08 13.39 5.96
N MET A 166 0.90 14.45 5.98
CA MET A 166 0.99 15.35 7.13
C MET A 166 -0.34 16.07 7.41
N GLU A 167 -1.05 16.51 6.37
CA GLU A 167 -2.36 17.15 6.53
C GLU A 167 -3.44 16.17 7.00
N LEU A 168 -3.45 14.94 6.50
CA LEU A 168 -4.36 13.90 6.98
C LEU A 168 -4.08 13.54 8.44
N ARG A 169 -2.81 13.49 8.87
CA ARG A 169 -2.44 13.23 10.27
C ARG A 169 -3.00 14.29 11.22
N LYS A 170 -3.09 15.55 10.79
CA LYS A 170 -3.68 16.65 11.58
C LYS A 170 -5.21 16.57 11.66
N LYS A 171 -5.87 16.16 10.57
CA LYS A 171 -7.33 16.25 10.41
C LYS A 171 -8.10 14.96 10.73
N VAL A 172 -7.47 13.80 10.57
CA VAL A 172 -8.11 12.49 10.68
C VAL A 172 -7.83 11.88 12.06
N PRO A 173 -8.85 11.51 12.84
CA PRO A 173 -8.64 10.81 14.11
C PRO A 173 -7.85 9.49 13.93
N LYS A 174 -6.88 9.22 14.81
CA LYS A 174 -5.97 8.05 14.74
C LYS A 174 -6.67 6.70 14.52
N LYS A 175 -7.85 6.50 15.11
CA LYS A 175 -8.67 5.28 14.93
C LYS A 175 -9.05 4.94 13.49
N TYR A 176 -8.92 5.90 12.56
CA TYR A 176 -9.20 5.69 11.14
C TYR A 176 -7.94 5.53 10.28
N TRP A 177 -6.74 5.60 10.85
CA TRP A 177 -5.50 5.58 10.06
C TRP A 177 -5.22 4.20 9.44
N LEU A 178 -5.43 3.12 10.20
CA LEU A 178 -5.28 1.76 9.68
C LEU A 178 -6.14 1.47 8.43
N PRO A 179 -7.47 1.71 8.45
CA PRO A 179 -8.30 1.38 7.29
C PRO A 179 -8.17 2.36 6.11
N ILE A 180 -7.57 3.55 6.28
CA ILE A 180 -7.65 4.61 5.26
C ILE A 180 -6.98 4.21 3.95
N ASN A 181 -5.75 3.67 4.02
CA ASN A 181 -4.97 3.32 2.84
C ASN A 181 -5.69 2.24 2.03
N ASN A 182 -5.99 1.10 2.66
CA ASN A 182 -6.63 -0.01 1.98
C ASN A 182 -7.98 0.39 1.37
N THR A 183 -8.81 1.12 2.12
CA THR A 183 -10.13 1.57 1.62
C THR A 183 -9.98 2.49 0.42
N PHE A 184 -9.09 3.47 0.48
CA PHE A 184 -8.90 4.45 -0.60
C PHE A 184 -8.25 3.81 -1.84
N VAL A 185 -7.32 2.88 -1.66
CA VAL A 185 -6.73 2.11 -2.77
C VAL A 185 -7.79 1.32 -3.50
N MET A 186 -8.55 0.47 -2.79
CA MET A 186 -9.65 -0.30 -3.39
C MET A 186 -10.69 0.62 -4.07
N TYR A 187 -11.05 1.71 -3.40
CA TYR A 187 -12.00 2.67 -3.94
C TYR A 187 -11.49 3.37 -5.20
N GLY A 188 -10.20 3.73 -5.22
CA GLY A 188 -9.57 4.40 -6.34
C GLY A 188 -9.31 3.52 -7.56
N GLN A 189 -9.12 2.21 -7.34
CA GLN A 189 -8.98 1.23 -8.42
C GLN A 189 -10.35 0.94 -9.09
N ASN A 190 -11.43 0.89 -8.31
CA ASN A 190 -12.71 0.40 -8.79
C ASN A 190 -13.73 1.52 -9.11
N ILE A 191 -13.78 2.58 -8.29
CA ILE A 191 -14.82 3.61 -8.34
C ILE A 191 -14.25 4.99 -8.71
N CYS A 192 -13.36 5.54 -7.88
CA CYS A 192 -12.78 6.87 -8.07
C CYS A 192 -11.51 6.82 -8.95
N LYS A 193 -11.68 6.31 -10.17
CA LYS A 193 -10.62 6.16 -11.16
C LYS A 193 -9.99 7.50 -11.56
N PRO A 194 -8.71 7.55 -11.96
CA PRO A 194 -8.07 8.78 -12.43
C PRO A 194 -8.85 9.44 -13.56
N ILE A 195 -9.25 8.64 -14.56
CA ILE A 195 -10.07 9.05 -15.70
C ILE A 195 -11.48 8.47 -15.51
N SER A 196 -12.49 9.30 -15.78
CA SER A 196 -13.92 8.91 -15.71
C SER A 196 -14.32 8.18 -14.42
N PRO A 197 -14.20 8.83 -13.22
CA PRO A 197 -14.65 8.22 -11.98
C PRO A 197 -16.17 7.96 -12.01
N MET A 198 -16.61 6.86 -11.40
CA MET A 198 -18.01 6.43 -11.37
C MET A 198 -18.82 7.21 -10.32
N CYS A 199 -18.93 8.52 -10.50
CA CYS A 199 -19.60 9.42 -9.56
C CYS A 199 -21.12 9.17 -9.46
N ASN A 200 -21.73 8.60 -10.50
CA ASN A 200 -23.15 8.25 -10.52
C ASN A 200 -23.54 7.23 -9.44
N VAL A 201 -22.68 6.24 -9.17
CA VAL A 201 -22.90 5.19 -8.15
C VAL A 201 -22.27 5.52 -6.79
N CYS A 202 -21.43 6.56 -6.73
CA CYS A 202 -20.69 6.98 -5.53
C CYS A 202 -21.63 7.49 -4.43
N LYS A 203 -21.78 6.73 -3.33
CA LYS A 203 -22.68 7.09 -2.22
C LYS A 203 -22.20 8.29 -1.39
N ILE A 204 -20.93 8.69 -1.55
CA ILE A 204 -20.35 9.87 -0.89
C ILE A 204 -20.29 11.11 -1.80
N ARG A 205 -20.85 11.04 -3.02
CA ARG A 205 -20.73 12.12 -4.03
C ARG A 205 -21.27 13.47 -3.57
N LYS A 206 -22.34 13.50 -2.75
CA LYS A 206 -22.94 14.74 -2.24
C LYS A 206 -21.98 15.55 -1.34
N ASN A 207 -20.99 14.88 -0.76
CA ASN A 207 -19.97 15.49 0.10
C ASN A 207 -18.60 15.59 -0.59
N CYS A 208 -18.52 15.36 -1.91
CA CYS A 208 -17.27 15.37 -2.68
C CYS A 208 -17.10 16.69 -3.42
N ASN A 209 -16.04 17.45 -3.11
CA ASN A 209 -15.76 18.74 -3.76
C ASN A 209 -15.60 18.60 -5.28
N TYR A 210 -14.84 17.60 -5.74
CA TYR A 210 -14.65 17.33 -7.17
C TYR A 210 -15.98 17.11 -7.92
N PHE A 211 -16.93 16.38 -7.32
CA PHE A 211 -18.23 16.15 -7.95
C PHE A 211 -19.06 17.43 -8.01
N LYS A 212 -19.04 18.25 -6.96
CA LYS A 212 -19.77 19.52 -6.93
C LYS A 212 -19.25 20.48 -8.00
N THR A 213 -17.94 20.65 -8.11
CA THR A 213 -17.35 21.57 -9.10
C THR A 213 -17.62 21.13 -10.54
N LYS A 214 -17.51 19.82 -10.84
CA LYS A 214 -17.76 19.28 -12.19
C LYS A 214 -19.22 19.37 -12.66
N ASN A 215 -20.20 19.44 -11.76
CA ASN A 215 -21.62 19.56 -12.10
C ASN A 215 -22.19 20.97 -11.84
N ALA A 216 -21.35 21.92 -11.43
CA ALA A 216 -21.71 23.33 -11.35
C ALA A 216 -21.48 24.07 -12.68
N SER A 217 -21.06 23.34 -13.72
CA SER A 217 -20.87 23.75 -15.11
C SER A 217 -21.86 23.00 -15.99
#